data_AF-A0A379SV83-F1
#
_entry.id   AF-A0A379SV83-F1
#
_cell.length_a   1.000
_cell.length_b   1.000
_cell.length_c   1.000
_cell.angle_alpha   90.00
_cell.angle_beta   90.00
_cell.angle_gamma   90.00
#
_symmetry.space_group_name_H-M   'P 1'
#
loop_
_entity.id
_entity.type
_entity.pdbx_description
1 polymer ?
#
loop_
_entity_poly.entity_id
_entity_poly.type
_entity_poly.pdbx_seq_one_letter_code
_entity_poly.pdbx_strand_id
1 'polypeptide(L)'
;MISGLIACVVGGTTEPLEFLFLFVAPVLYVIHALLTGLGFTIMAILGVTIGNTDGNIIDFVVFGILHGLSTKWYLVPVVAVIWFAVYYIIFRFAITRFNLKTPGRESEIATSIEKAIAGAPGKSGYNVPAILAALGGTENIVSLDNCITRLRLSVKDMALVDIPGIEGQSRDRRRTAQSA
;
A
#
# COMPACT_ATOMS: atom_id res chain seq x y z
N MET A 1 2.85 6.75 4.53
CA MET A 1 3.94 6.35 3.61
C MET A 1 5.32 6.79 4.09
N ILE A 2 5.47 7.98 4.70
CA ILE A 2 6.78 8.46 5.19
C ILE A 2 7.38 7.53 6.26
N SER A 3 6.56 7.04 7.21
CA SER A 3 7.03 6.11 8.25
C SER A 3 7.55 4.78 7.70
N GLY A 4 6.87 4.21 6.71
CA GLY A 4 7.31 2.98 6.04
C GLY A 4 8.62 3.16 5.28
N LEU A 5 8.80 4.29 4.59
CA LEU A 5 10.07 4.63 3.92
C LEU A 5 11.23 4.73 4.91
N ILE A 6 11.02 5.40 6.06
CA ILE A 6 12.05 5.52 7.10
C ILE A 6 12.42 4.14 7.64
N ALA A 7 11.43 3.28 7.90
CA ALA A 7 11.69 1.91 8.35
C ALA A 7 12.49 1.08 7.33
N CYS A 8 12.19 1.22 6.03
CA CYS A 8 12.93 0.53 4.97
C CYS A 8 14.39 1.00 4.89
N VAL A 9 14.63 2.31 4.93
CA VAL A 9 15.98 2.88 4.79
C VAL A 9 16.85 2.61 6.03
N VAL A 10 16.26 2.76 7.22
CA VAL A 10 16.99 2.66 8.49
C VAL A 10 17.10 1.21 8.96
N GLY A 11 15.99 0.46 8.87
CA GLY A 11 15.91 -0.91 9.38
C GLY A 11 16.13 -2.00 8.33
N GLY A 12 16.09 -1.69 7.03
CA GLY A 12 16.25 -2.69 5.96
C GLY A 12 15.01 -3.55 5.71
N THR A 13 13.91 -3.32 6.42
CA THR A 13 12.66 -4.07 6.24
C THR A 13 11.90 -3.56 5.02
N THR A 14 11.97 -4.29 3.90
CA THR A 14 11.36 -3.89 2.61
C THR A 14 9.87 -4.23 2.48
N GLU A 15 9.32 -5.04 3.39
CA GLU A 15 7.92 -5.49 3.38
C GLU A 15 6.89 -4.35 3.19
N PRO A 16 7.00 -3.19 3.88
CA PRO A 16 6.01 -2.11 3.74
C PRO A 16 6.00 -1.49 2.34
N LEU A 17 7.12 -1.55 1.62
CA LEU A 17 7.23 -1.10 0.23
C LEU A 17 6.74 -2.18 -0.73
N GLU A 18 7.11 -3.44 -0.51
CA GLU A 18 6.74 -4.57 -1.36
C GLU A 18 5.23 -4.82 -1.38
N PHE A 19 4.56 -4.68 -0.24
CA PHE A 19 3.11 -4.87 -0.15
C PHE A 19 2.29 -3.86 -0.96
N LEU A 20 2.87 -2.71 -1.33
CA LEU A 20 2.20 -1.73 -2.16
C LEU A 20 1.97 -2.22 -3.59
N PHE A 21 2.83 -3.11 -4.09
CA PHE A 21 2.75 -3.61 -5.47
C PHE A 21 2.59 -5.12 -5.58
N LEU A 22 2.87 -5.89 -4.52
CA LEU A 22 2.68 -7.35 -4.50
C LEU A 22 1.23 -7.75 -4.82
N PHE A 23 0.24 -7.06 -4.27
CA PHE A 23 -1.18 -7.34 -4.51
C PHE A 23 -1.74 -6.66 -5.77
N VAL A 24 -1.11 -5.60 -6.23
CA VAL A 24 -1.57 -4.77 -7.35
C VAL A 24 -1.01 -5.28 -8.69
N ALA A 25 0.25 -5.71 -8.68
CA ALA A 25 1.07 -5.92 -9.86
C ALA A 25 2.00 -7.14 -9.65
N PRO A 26 1.48 -8.38 -9.66
CA PRO A 26 2.28 -9.58 -9.40
C PRO A 26 3.43 -9.75 -10.39
N VAL A 27 3.24 -9.34 -11.65
CA VAL A 27 4.32 -9.35 -12.67
C VAL A 27 5.46 -8.41 -12.30
N LEU A 28 5.15 -7.23 -11.75
CA LEU A 28 6.15 -6.26 -11.33
C LEU A 28 6.95 -6.78 -10.12
N TYR A 29 6.30 -7.55 -9.24
CA TYR A 29 6.97 -8.22 -8.13
C TYR A 29 7.99 -9.27 -8.58
N VAL A 30 7.67 -10.05 -9.63
CA VAL A 30 8.64 -11.00 -10.20
C VAL A 30 9.85 -10.28 -10.79
N ILE A 31 9.64 -9.19 -11.51
CA ILE A 31 10.73 -8.35 -12.04
C ILE A 31 11.60 -7.81 -10.89
N HIS A 32 10.96 -7.32 -9.82
CA HIS A 32 11.65 -6.87 -8.61
C HIS A 32 12.54 -7.98 -8.02
N ALA A 33 12.00 -9.18 -7.79
CA ALA A 33 12.74 -10.30 -7.24
C ALA A 33 13.98 -10.66 -8.08
N LEU A 34 13.85 -10.65 -9.41
CA LEU A 34 14.97 -10.90 -10.32
C LEU A 34 16.03 -9.80 -10.26
N LEU A 35 15.63 -8.53 -10.26
CA LEU A 35 16.57 -7.42 -10.11
C LEU A 35 17.27 -7.50 -8.75
N THR A 36 16.57 -7.75 -7.65
CA THR A 36 17.19 -7.86 -6.32
C THR A 36 18.25 -8.96 -6.29
N GLY A 37 17.97 -10.15 -6.86
CA GLY A 37 18.97 -11.23 -6.98
C GLY A 37 20.18 -10.87 -7.86
N LEU A 38 19.96 -10.17 -8.98
CA LEU A 38 21.04 -9.68 -9.84
C LEU A 38 21.90 -8.62 -9.13
N GLY A 39 21.28 -7.76 -8.33
CA GLY A 39 21.99 -6.75 -7.53
C GLY A 39 22.97 -7.39 -6.54
N PHE A 40 22.53 -8.42 -5.80
CA PHE A 40 23.41 -9.18 -4.92
C PHE A 40 24.53 -9.90 -5.69
N THR A 41 24.22 -10.47 -6.86
CA THR A 41 25.22 -11.14 -7.70
C THR A 41 26.30 -10.17 -8.18
N ILE A 42 25.92 -8.95 -8.59
CA ILE A 42 26.86 -7.91 -9.00
C ILE A 42 27.78 -7.52 -7.84
N MET A 43 27.24 -7.31 -6.63
CA MET A 43 28.05 -7.00 -5.45
C MET A 43 29.03 -8.13 -5.11
N ALA A 44 28.61 -9.39 -5.28
CA ALA A 44 29.48 -10.55 -5.11
C ALA A 44 30.62 -10.59 -6.15
N ILE A 45 30.34 -10.29 -7.42
CA ILE A 45 31.36 -10.24 -8.49
C ILE A 45 32.36 -9.10 -8.27
N LEU A 46 31.91 -7.93 -7.81
CA LEU A 46 32.81 -6.81 -7.48
C LEU A 46 33.63 -7.07 -6.19
N GLY A 47 33.32 -8.15 -5.46
CA GLY A 47 33.96 -8.52 -4.20
C GLY A 47 33.70 -7.48 -3.10
N VAL A 48 32.52 -6.86 -3.11
CA VAL A 48 32.07 -5.96 -2.04
C VAL A 48 31.48 -6.83 -0.94
N THR A 49 32.19 -6.97 0.17
CA THR A 49 31.78 -7.78 1.31
C THR A 49 31.40 -6.87 2.47
N ILE A 50 30.10 -6.56 2.60
CA ILE A 50 29.55 -5.92 3.80
C ILE A 50 28.90 -7.03 4.62
N GLY A 51 29.25 -7.11 5.90
CA GLY A 51 28.91 -8.24 6.78
C GLY A 51 27.43 -8.41 7.13
N ASN A 52 26.52 -7.64 6.55
CA ASN A 52 25.08 -7.80 6.75
C ASN A 52 24.32 -7.90 5.42
N THR A 53 23.31 -8.78 5.38
CA THR A 53 22.48 -9.08 4.20
C THR A 53 21.31 -8.10 4.05
N ASP A 54 20.90 -7.45 5.15
CA ASP A 54 19.72 -6.60 5.22
C ASP A 54 19.87 -5.27 4.45
N GLY A 55 21.11 -4.86 4.15
CA GLY A 55 21.39 -3.74 3.25
C GLY A 55 20.87 -2.38 3.73
N ASN A 56 20.77 -2.18 5.05
CA ASN A 56 20.28 -0.93 5.62
C ASN A 56 21.39 0.13 5.77
N ILE A 57 21.01 1.39 6.01
CA ILE A 57 21.98 2.49 6.14
C ILE A 57 22.90 2.32 7.36
N ILE A 58 22.40 1.68 8.42
CA ILE A 58 23.16 1.44 9.64
C ILE A 58 24.29 0.44 9.36
N ASP A 59 24.00 -0.63 8.63
CA ASP A 59 24.95 -1.64 8.21
C ASP A 59 26.01 -1.08 7.28
N PHE A 60 25.61 -0.20 6.37
CA PHE A 60 26.55 0.49 5.50
C PHE A 60 27.56 1.33 6.29
N VAL A 61 27.12 2.02 7.34
CA VAL A 61 28.00 2.82 8.19
C VAL A 61 28.85 1.93 9.10
N VAL A 62 28.24 0.97 9.78
CA VAL A 62 28.89 0.13 10.81
C VAL A 62 29.78 -0.96 10.21
N PHE A 63 29.27 -1.69 9.22
CA PHE A 63 30.00 -2.79 8.58
C PHE A 63 30.68 -2.40 7.26
N GLY A 64 30.33 -1.25 6.68
CA GLY A 64 31.02 -0.69 5.52
C GLY A 64 32.12 0.30 5.92
N ILE A 65 31.73 1.51 6.33
CA ILE A 65 32.64 2.64 6.57
C ILE A 65 33.59 2.37 7.75
N LEU A 66 33.05 1.88 8.87
CA LEU A 66 33.84 1.66 10.10
C LEU A 66 34.71 0.40 10.05
N HIS A 67 34.47 -0.52 9.10
CA HIS A 67 35.25 -1.75 8.93
C HIS A 67 36.49 -1.57 8.02
N GLY A 68 36.77 -0.34 7.57
CA GLY A 68 37.96 0.02 6.80
C GLY A 68 37.81 -0.15 5.28
N LEU A 69 38.93 -0.03 4.54
CA LEU A 69 38.94 -0.04 3.07
C LEU A 69 38.85 -1.43 2.43
N SER A 70 39.03 -2.50 3.22
CA SER A 70 38.98 -3.89 2.74
C SER A 70 37.61 -4.30 2.21
N THR A 71 36.54 -3.64 2.65
CA THR A 71 35.16 -3.89 2.21
C THR A 71 34.79 -3.15 0.91
N LYS A 72 35.68 -2.29 0.38
CA LYS A 72 35.44 -1.46 -0.82
C LYS A 72 34.12 -0.69 -0.78
N TRP A 73 33.76 -0.16 0.39
CA TRP A 73 32.49 0.51 0.65
C TRP A 73 32.17 1.65 -0.33
N TYR A 74 33.19 2.28 -0.93
CA TYR A 74 33.04 3.35 -1.92
C TYR A 74 32.35 2.91 -3.23
N LEU A 75 32.38 1.61 -3.56
CA LEU A 75 31.69 1.08 -4.74
C LEU A 75 30.18 0.98 -4.55
N VAL A 76 29.72 0.85 -3.31
CA VAL A 76 28.29 0.71 -2.96
C VAL A 76 27.46 1.91 -3.45
N PRO A 77 27.80 3.18 -3.15
CA PRO A 77 27.01 4.31 -3.64
C PRO A 77 27.05 4.44 -5.18
N VAL A 78 28.16 4.09 -5.83
CA VAL A 78 28.26 4.12 -7.30
C VAL A 78 27.31 3.09 -7.91
N VAL A 79 27.36 1.85 -7.43
CA VAL A 79 26.47 0.78 -7.89
C VAL A 79 25.02 1.13 -7.54
N ALA A 80 24.74 1.69 -6.36
CA ALA A 80 23.39 2.10 -5.95
C ALA A 80 22.80 3.15 -6.90
N VAL A 81 23.58 4.14 -7.35
CA VAL A 81 23.11 5.14 -8.33
C VAL A 81 22.79 4.51 -9.68
N ILE A 82 23.67 3.63 -10.17
CA ILE A 82 23.44 2.88 -11.42
C ILE A 82 22.18 2.02 -11.28
N TRP A 83 22.06 1.32 -10.15
CA TRP A 83 20.95 0.43 -9.87
C TRP A 83 19.61 1.17 -9.74
N PHE A 84 19.62 2.35 -9.11
CA PHE A 84 18.46 3.24 -9.03
C PHE A 84 17.97 3.65 -10.43
N ALA A 85 18.89 4.01 -11.34
CA ALA A 85 18.53 4.34 -12.71
C ALA A 85 17.94 3.15 -13.47
N VAL A 86 18.56 1.96 -13.34
CA VAL A 86 18.06 0.71 -13.95
C VAL A 86 16.66 0.37 -13.43
N TYR A 87 16.47 0.40 -12.10
CA TYR A 87 15.18 0.17 -11.46
C TYR A 87 14.13 1.15 -11.97
N TYR A 88 14.44 2.44 -11.99
CA TYR A 88 13.52 3.49 -12.45
C TYR A 88 13.07 3.25 -13.88
N ILE A 89 13.99 2.95 -14.80
CA ILE A 89 13.69 2.73 -16.22
C ILE A 89 12.82 1.48 -16.40
N ILE A 90 13.21 0.35 -15.79
CA ILE A 90 12.49 -0.92 -15.91
C ILE A 90 11.09 -0.82 -15.30
N PHE A 91 10.98 -0.26 -14.10
CA PHE A 91 9.69 -0.09 -13.43
C PHE A 91 8.80 0.87 -14.22
N ARG A 92 9.33 2.01 -14.69
CA ARG A 92 8.57 2.96 -15.49
C ARG A 92 8.08 2.32 -16.79
N PHE A 93 8.92 1.56 -17.47
CA PHE A 93 8.54 0.83 -18.69
C PHE A 93 7.47 -0.24 -18.41
N ALA A 94 7.62 -1.01 -17.34
CA ALA A 94 6.63 -2.02 -16.95
C ALA A 94 5.28 -1.37 -16.59
N ILE A 95 5.28 -0.27 -15.84
CA ILE A 95 4.05 0.43 -15.44
C ILE A 95 3.32 1.01 -16.65
N THR A 96 4.02 1.65 -17.60
CA THR A 96 3.39 2.22 -18.79
C THR A 96 2.91 1.14 -19.76
N ARG A 97 3.65 0.04 -19.93
CA ARG A 97 3.30 -1.02 -20.88
C ARG A 97 2.17 -1.93 -20.40
N PHE A 98 2.08 -2.18 -19.09
CA PHE A 98 1.06 -3.04 -18.48
C PHE A 98 -0.08 -2.26 -17.81
N ASN A 99 -0.05 -0.93 -17.86
CA ASN A 99 -1.03 -0.02 -17.25
C ASN A 99 -1.37 -0.39 -15.79
N LEU A 100 -0.34 -0.71 -15.01
CA LEU A 100 -0.49 -1.20 -13.64
C LEU A 100 -1.03 -0.09 -12.73
N LYS A 101 -2.05 -0.41 -11.93
CA LYS A 101 -2.72 0.51 -11.00
C LYS A 101 -1.92 0.68 -9.71
N THR A 102 -0.68 1.15 -9.80
CA THR A 102 0.14 1.41 -8.60
C THR A 102 -0.57 2.38 -7.65
N PRO A 103 -0.49 2.18 -6.32
CA PRO A 103 -1.09 3.09 -5.34
C PRO A 103 -0.62 4.53 -5.60
N GLY A 104 -1.56 5.46 -5.83
CA GLY A 104 -1.29 6.84 -6.26
C GLY A 104 -1.65 7.15 -7.72
N ARG A 105 -1.88 6.13 -8.57
CA ARG A 105 -2.47 6.28 -9.92
C ARG A 105 -3.99 6.04 -9.95
N GLU A 106 -4.56 5.71 -8.79
CA GLU A 106 -6.00 5.54 -8.60
C GLU A 106 -6.76 6.87 -8.54
N SER A 107 -6.07 7.99 -8.31
CA SER A 107 -6.70 9.32 -8.23
C SER A 107 -7.33 9.77 -9.55
N GLU A 108 -6.79 9.37 -10.71
CA GLU A 108 -7.41 9.67 -12.02
C GLU A 108 -8.66 8.81 -12.29
N ILE A 109 -8.75 7.64 -11.65
CA ILE A 109 -9.92 6.75 -11.76
C ILE A 109 -11.00 7.19 -10.75
N ALA A 110 -10.62 7.69 -9.58
CA ALA A 110 -11.55 8.20 -8.56
C ALA A 110 -12.47 9.30 -9.13
N THR A 111 -11.93 10.23 -9.91
CA THR A 111 -12.70 11.32 -10.56
C THR A 111 -13.70 10.80 -11.61
N SER A 112 -13.42 9.66 -12.23
CA SER A 112 -14.31 9.04 -13.22
C SER A 112 -15.37 8.14 -12.57
N ILE A 113 -15.06 7.56 -11.40
CA ILE A 113 -15.99 6.73 -10.62
C ILE A 113 -16.98 7.60 -9.83
N GLU A 114 -16.56 8.73 -9.26
CA GLU A 114 -17.47 9.66 -8.56
C GLU A 114 -18.59 10.17 -9.46
N LYS A 115 -18.31 10.38 -10.76
CA LYS A 115 -19.31 10.84 -11.72
C LYS A 115 -20.28 9.74 -12.19
N ALA A 116 -19.93 8.47 -12.01
CA ALA A 116 -20.77 7.32 -12.39
C ALA A 116 -21.65 6.81 -11.24
N ILE A 117 -21.29 7.08 -9.98
CA ILE A 117 -22.05 6.61 -8.79
C ILE A 117 -23.22 7.55 -8.46
N ALA A 118 -23.21 8.80 -8.93
CA ALA A 118 -24.26 9.80 -8.68
C ALA A 118 -25.65 9.48 -9.27
N GLY A 119 -25.84 8.34 -9.95
CA GLY A 119 -27.09 8.01 -10.65
C GLY A 119 -27.65 6.60 -10.44
N ALA A 120 -27.08 5.77 -9.57
CA ALA A 120 -27.54 4.38 -9.38
C ALA A 120 -28.17 4.17 -7.99
N PRO A 121 -29.41 3.66 -7.88
CA PRO A 121 -29.95 3.22 -6.60
C PRO A 121 -29.05 2.11 -6.04
N GLY A 122 -28.55 2.32 -4.82
CA GLY A 122 -27.54 1.46 -4.21
C GLY A 122 -27.98 -0.01 -4.18
N LYS A 123 -27.23 -0.90 -4.84
CA LYS A 123 -27.37 -2.36 -4.74
C LYS A 123 -26.85 -2.91 -3.40
N SER A 124 -26.94 -2.13 -2.33
CA SER A 124 -26.39 -2.53 -1.04
C SER A 124 -27.28 -3.57 -0.36
N GLY A 125 -28.54 -3.75 -0.77
CA GLY A 125 -29.49 -4.65 -0.10
C GLY A 125 -29.81 -4.22 1.34
N TYR A 126 -29.29 -3.05 1.76
CA TYR A 126 -29.59 -2.41 3.03
C TYR A 126 -30.61 -1.30 2.82
N ASN A 127 -31.46 -1.07 3.82
CA ASN A 127 -32.41 0.03 3.78
C ASN A 127 -31.70 1.33 4.17
N VAL A 128 -31.12 2.00 3.17
CA VAL A 128 -30.33 3.23 3.32
C VAL A 128 -31.09 4.32 4.10
N PRO A 129 -32.38 4.61 3.83
CA PRO A 129 -33.15 5.55 4.64
C PRO A 129 -33.23 5.19 6.13
N ALA A 130 -33.42 3.91 6.45
CA ALA A 130 -33.51 3.46 7.83
C ALA A 130 -32.14 3.46 8.54
N ILE A 131 -31.03 3.21 7.83
CA ILE A 131 -29.67 3.37 8.40
C ILE A 131 -29.38 4.85 8.68
N LEU A 132 -29.77 5.72 7.76
CA LEU A 132 -29.57 7.16 7.91
C LEU A 132 -30.38 7.72 9.09
N ALA A 133 -31.61 7.25 9.29
CA ALA A 133 -32.41 7.57 10.47
C ALA A 133 -31.76 7.05 11.76
N ALA A 134 -31.26 5.81 11.75
CA ALA A 134 -30.58 5.22 12.90
C ALA A 134 -29.24 5.90 13.26
N LEU A 135 -28.61 6.61 12.32
CA LEU A 135 -27.40 7.40 12.57
C LEU A 135 -27.67 8.80 13.14
N GLY A 136 -28.95 9.17 13.36
CA GLY A 136 -29.33 10.52 13.80
C GLY A 136 -29.41 11.54 12.66
N GLY A 137 -29.54 11.07 11.41
CA GLY A 137 -29.67 11.92 10.22
C GLY A 137 -28.32 12.37 9.63
N THR A 138 -28.38 13.02 8.45
CA THR A 138 -27.19 13.52 7.73
C THR A 138 -26.40 14.54 8.53
N GLU A 139 -27.07 15.33 9.37
CA GLU A 139 -26.44 16.42 10.12
C GLU A 139 -25.53 15.94 11.25
N ASN A 140 -25.72 14.69 11.70
CA ASN A 140 -24.91 14.06 12.75
C ASN A 140 -23.59 13.47 12.21
N ILE A 141 -23.43 13.32 10.89
CA ILE A 141 -22.25 12.69 10.28
C ILE A 141 -21.18 13.76 10.01
N VAL A 142 -19.99 13.59 10.59
CA VAL A 142 -18.82 14.46 10.39
C VAL A 142 -17.97 13.98 9.22
N SER A 143 -17.65 12.68 9.20
CA SER A 143 -16.91 12.06 8.11
C SER A 143 -17.35 10.61 7.91
N LEU A 144 -17.25 10.14 6.67
CA LEU A 144 -17.59 8.78 6.27
C LEU A 144 -16.48 8.25 5.37
N ASP A 145 -15.73 7.27 5.88
CA ASP A 145 -14.66 6.59 5.18
C ASP A 145 -15.03 5.13 5.00
N ASN A 146 -14.92 4.60 3.78
CA ASN A 146 -15.13 3.18 3.52
C ASN A 146 -13.82 2.47 3.18
N CYS A 147 -13.66 1.27 3.71
CA CYS A 147 -12.73 0.26 3.26
C CYS A 147 -13.52 -0.89 2.62
N ILE A 148 -12.82 -1.96 2.19
CA ILE A 148 -13.43 -3.12 1.51
C ILE A 148 -14.52 -3.79 2.37
N THR A 149 -14.28 -3.95 3.68
CA THR A 149 -15.20 -4.65 4.60
C THR A 149 -15.63 -3.81 5.80
N ARG A 150 -15.14 -2.58 5.91
CA ARG A 150 -15.34 -1.72 7.08
C ARG A 150 -15.78 -0.35 6.64
N LEU A 151 -16.78 0.20 7.31
CA LEU A 151 -17.20 1.57 7.17
C LEU A 151 -16.86 2.29 8.48
N ARG A 152 -16.05 3.34 8.42
CA ARG A 152 -15.71 4.20 9.56
C ARG A 152 -16.52 5.48 9.45
N LEU A 153 -17.33 5.76 10.46
CA LEU A 153 -18.02 7.03 10.58
C LEU A 153 -17.49 7.79 11.79
N SER A 154 -17.35 9.09 11.63
CA SER A 154 -17.25 10.04 12.74
C SER A 154 -18.60 10.75 12.86
N VAL A 155 -19.19 10.74 14.05
CA VAL A 155 -20.47 11.39 14.36
C VAL A 155 -20.29 12.48 15.41
N LYS A 156 -21.15 13.49 15.40
CA LYS A 156 -21.12 14.59 16.38
C LYS A 156 -21.64 14.15 17.73
N ASP A 157 -22.75 13.42 17.75
CA ASP A 157 -23.41 12.95 18.95
C ASP A 157 -23.73 11.46 18.85
N MET A 158 -23.16 10.67 19.78
CA MET A 158 -23.38 9.23 19.88
C MET A 158 -24.71 8.86 20.52
N ALA A 159 -25.36 9.76 21.26
CA ALA A 159 -26.65 9.48 21.92
C ALA A 159 -27.81 9.36 20.92
N LEU A 160 -27.67 9.99 19.74
CA LEU A 160 -28.64 9.93 18.65
C LEU A 160 -28.49 8.68 17.77
N VAL A 161 -27.48 7.84 18.03
CA VAL A 161 -27.17 6.66 17.21
C VAL A 161 -27.83 5.41 17.80
N ASP A 162 -28.73 4.81 17.02
CA ASP A 162 -29.39 3.54 17.32
C ASP A 162 -28.55 2.35 16.83
N ILE A 163 -27.68 1.85 17.70
CA ILE A 163 -26.81 0.69 17.43
C ILE A 163 -27.63 -0.59 17.20
N PRO A 164 -28.66 -0.93 18.01
CA PRO A 164 -29.54 -2.07 17.73
C PRO A 164 -30.19 -2.04 16.34
N GLY A 165 -30.67 -0.89 15.89
CA GLY A 165 -31.28 -0.73 14.57
C GLY A 165 -30.32 -1.01 13.42
N ILE A 166 -29.07 -0.54 13.55
CA ILE A 166 -27.99 -0.79 12.57
C ILE A 166 -27.58 -2.28 12.57
N GLU A 167 -27.45 -2.89 13.75
CA GLU A 167 -27.11 -4.31 13.86
C GLU A 167 -28.21 -5.22 13.29
N GLY A 168 -29.49 -4.87 13.50
CA GLY A 168 -30.64 -5.57 12.95
C GLY A 168 -30.60 -5.69 11.43
N GLN A 169 -30.31 -4.59 10.74
CA GLN A 169 -30.17 -4.61 9.28
C GLN A 169 -28.96 -5.43 8.81
N SER A 170 -27.86 -5.41 9.59
CA SER A 170 -26.68 -6.24 9.29
C SER A 170 -27.00 -7.73 9.34
N ARG A 171 -27.82 -8.15 10.31
CA ARG A 171 -28.24 -9.55 10.49
C ARG A 171 -29.25 -9.98 9.45
N ASP A 172 -30.21 -9.12 9.11
CA ASP A 172 -31.24 -9.42 8.12
C ASP A 172 -30.64 -9.63 6.72
N ARG A 173 -29.67 -8.79 6.33
CA ARG A 173 -28.93 -9.00 5.07
C ARG A 173 -28.08 -10.26 5.08
N ARG A 174 -27.45 -10.62 6.21
CA ARG A 174 -26.70 -11.88 6.31
C ARG A 174 -27.60 -13.09 6.10
N ARG A 175 -28.85 -13.04 6.58
CA ARG A 175 -29.84 -14.11 6.39
C ARG A 175 -30.30 -14.20 4.93
N THR A 176 -30.62 -13.08 4.29
CA THR A 176 -31.03 -13.05 2.88
C THR A 176 -29.90 -13.44 1.92
N ALA A 177 -28.63 -13.16 2.27
CA ALA A 177 -27.47 -13.58 1.48
C ALA A 177 -27.11 -15.07 1.64
N GLN A 178 -27.53 -15.74 2.73
CA GLN A 178 -27.33 -17.19 2.92
C GLN A 178 -28.43 -18.04 2.28
N SER A 179 -29.59 -17.43 1.97
CA SER A 179 -30.73 -18.11 1.34
C SER A 179 -30.75 -18.03 -0.19
N ALA A 180 -29.71 -17.47 -0.81
CA ALA A 180 -29.56 -17.30 -2.26
C ALA A 180 -28.27 -17.97 -2.73
#